data_AF-A0A348TWE8-F1
#
_entry.id   AF-A0A348TWE8-F1
#
_cell.length_a   1.000
_cell.length_b   1.000
_cell.length_c   1.000
_cell.angle_alpha   90.00
_cell.angle_beta   90.00
_cell.angle_gamma   90.00
#
_symmetry.space_group_name_H-M   'P 1'
#
loop_
_entity.id
_entity.type
_entity.pdbx_description
1 polymer ?
#
loop_
_entity_poly.entity_id
_entity_poly.type
_entity_poly.pdbx_seq_one_letter_code
_entity_poly.pdbx_strand_id
1 'polypeptide(L)'
;MRTTTALLFTFIFASAFSQAADTTTLSGDTTAASSDRATVLDSAALWALDARLEKLDSEHVFRTAAQIKAIDTVHPLPLTDSIFEHYMAELDQRTPFEMTYNPIVRKYIERYLKYGTARLSRMMAHGQYYFPMFEEHLDKYDMPLEIKYLAVVESALNPKARSYVGATGLW
;
A
#
# COMPACT_ATOMS: atom_id res chain seq x y z
N MET A 1 23.15 8.31 -32.19
CA MET A 1 22.12 7.28 -31.98
C MET A 1 22.32 6.72 -30.58
N ARG A 2 21.25 6.66 -29.79
CA ARG A 2 21.28 6.73 -28.32
C ARG A 2 21.78 5.42 -27.69
N THR A 3 22.61 5.61 -26.68
CA THR A 3 23.33 4.63 -25.86
C THR A 3 22.37 3.81 -24.98
N THR A 4 22.58 2.50 -24.97
CA THR A 4 22.02 1.52 -24.04
C THR A 4 22.71 1.63 -22.67
N THR A 5 21.93 1.69 -21.59
CA THR A 5 22.45 1.49 -20.23
C THR A 5 21.45 0.63 -19.47
N ALA A 6 21.88 -0.60 -19.20
CA ALA A 6 21.15 -1.61 -18.47
C ALA A 6 21.11 -1.27 -16.97
N LEU A 7 19.95 -1.43 -16.35
CA LEU A 7 19.80 -1.35 -14.90
C LEU A 7 19.70 -2.79 -14.37
N LEU A 8 20.80 -3.24 -13.78
CA LEU A 8 20.93 -4.51 -13.05
C LEU A 8 20.03 -4.47 -11.83
N PHE A 9 19.13 -5.46 -11.70
CA PHE A 9 18.38 -5.73 -10.49
C PHE A 9 19.14 -6.83 -9.72
N THR A 10 19.99 -6.45 -8.78
CA THR A 10 20.72 -7.40 -7.93
C THR A 10 20.00 -7.50 -6.58
N PHE A 11 19.22 -8.56 -6.41
CA PHE A 11 18.77 -9.04 -5.11
C PHE A 11 19.96 -9.70 -4.41
N ILE A 12 20.37 -9.19 -3.25
CA ILE A 12 21.24 -9.93 -2.32
C ILE A 12 20.48 -10.04 -0.99
N PHE A 13 19.91 -11.22 -0.78
CA PHE A 13 19.52 -11.71 0.54
C PHE A 13 20.81 -12.14 1.25
N ALA A 14 21.12 -11.55 2.40
CA ALA A 14 22.16 -12.05 3.29
C ALA A 14 21.60 -12.16 4.71
N SER A 15 21.36 -13.41 5.08
CA SER A 15 21.20 -13.91 6.44
C SER A 15 22.47 -13.66 7.25
N ALA A 16 22.32 -13.13 8.47
CA ALA A 16 23.28 -13.31 9.55
C ALA A 16 22.61 -13.11 10.91
N PHE A 17 22.28 -14.23 11.54
CA PHE A 17 21.98 -14.35 12.96
C PHE A 17 23.31 -14.68 13.66
N SER A 18 23.81 -13.85 14.59
CA SER A 18 24.69 -14.28 15.70
C SER A 18 25.07 -13.12 16.65
N GLN A 19 24.81 -13.34 17.95
CA GLN A 19 25.55 -12.97 19.19
C GLN A 19 26.13 -11.55 19.37
N ALA A 20 26.25 -10.98 20.57
CA ALA A 20 25.89 -11.32 21.94
C ALA A 20 25.98 -10.01 22.76
N ALA A 21 25.42 -10.01 23.96
CA ALA A 21 25.47 -8.93 24.93
C ALA A 21 26.92 -8.55 25.29
N ASP A 22 27.19 -7.26 25.43
CA ASP A 22 27.95 -6.78 26.59
C ASP A 22 27.66 -5.32 26.91
N THR A 23 27.64 -5.07 28.21
CA THR A 23 27.18 -3.85 28.86
C THR A 23 28.29 -2.81 28.85
N THR A 24 28.01 -1.57 28.44
CA THR A 24 28.81 -0.43 28.89
C THR A 24 27.91 0.78 29.07
N THR A 25 27.63 1.07 30.35
CA THR A 25 27.01 2.29 30.82
C THR A 25 27.92 3.48 30.54
N LEU A 26 27.45 4.46 29.78
CA LEU A 26 28.00 5.81 29.84
C LEU A 26 26.84 6.81 29.95
N SER A 27 26.76 7.41 31.13
CA SER A 27 25.83 8.47 31.51
C SER A 27 26.10 9.70 30.64
N GLY A 28 25.10 10.09 29.86
CA GLY A 28 25.09 11.31 29.04
C GLY A 28 23.70 11.89 29.12
N ASP A 29 23.48 12.69 30.15
CA ASP A 29 22.26 13.44 30.38
C ASP A 29 22.05 14.42 29.22
N THR A 30 21.10 14.12 28.34
CA THR A 30 20.56 15.08 27.37
C THR A 30 19.09 14.73 27.23
N THR A 31 18.30 15.31 28.14
CA THR A 31 16.91 15.70 27.93
C THR A 31 16.17 14.84 26.92
N ALA A 32 15.64 13.72 27.41
CA ALA A 32 14.58 12.98 26.75
C ALA A 32 13.34 13.89 26.63
N ALA A 33 13.36 14.78 25.63
CA ALA A 33 12.17 15.30 25.02
C ALA A 33 11.65 14.21 24.08
N SER A 34 11.19 13.09 24.64
CA SER A 34 10.19 12.26 23.99
C SER A 34 8.90 13.08 24.02
N SER A 35 8.82 14.06 23.11
CA SER A 35 7.61 14.82 22.85
C SER A 35 6.50 13.81 22.63
N ASP A 36 5.51 13.84 23.49
CA ASP A 36 4.17 13.32 23.26
C ASP A 36 3.80 13.50 21.79
N ARG A 37 3.94 12.44 20.99
CA ARG A 37 3.37 12.36 19.64
C ARG A 37 2.16 11.44 19.64
N ALA A 38 1.42 11.42 20.74
CA ALA A 38 -0.01 11.16 20.66
C ALA A 38 -0.65 12.36 19.96
N THR A 39 -0.43 12.47 18.65
CA THR A 39 -1.23 13.38 17.82
C THR A 39 -2.65 12.83 17.91
N VAL A 40 -3.49 13.52 18.69
CA VAL A 40 -4.89 13.14 18.94
C VAL A 40 -5.52 12.75 17.62
N LEU A 41 -6.04 11.52 17.55
CA LEU A 41 -6.67 11.00 16.34
C LEU A 41 -7.88 11.89 16.02
N ASP A 42 -7.79 12.65 14.94
CA ASP A 42 -8.89 13.52 14.49
C ASP A 42 -9.99 12.65 13.90
N SER A 43 -11.05 12.43 14.69
CA SER A 43 -12.20 11.61 14.29
C SER A 43 -12.94 12.18 13.06
N ALA A 44 -12.93 13.50 12.86
CA ALA A 44 -13.58 14.11 11.71
C ALA A 44 -12.80 13.84 10.42
N ALA A 45 -11.47 13.96 10.47
CA ALA A 45 -10.60 13.64 9.35
C ALA A 45 -10.60 12.13 9.03
N LEU A 46 -10.66 11.27 10.06
CA LEU A 46 -10.80 9.82 9.91
C LEU A 46 -12.09 9.48 9.15
N TRP A 47 -13.24 9.95 9.64
CA TRP A 47 -14.53 9.73 8.99
C TRP A 47 -14.58 10.28 7.56
N ALA A 48 -13.98 11.46 7.31
CA ALA A 48 -13.92 12.04 5.98
C ALA A 48 -13.10 11.19 5.01
N LEU A 49 -12.04 10.53 5.49
CA LEU A 49 -11.28 9.59 4.69
C LEU A 49 -12.08 8.33 4.38
N ASP A 50 -12.75 7.73 5.38
CA ASP A 50 -13.62 6.56 5.18
C ASP A 50 -14.70 6.82 4.14
N ALA A 51 -15.43 7.93 4.28
CA ALA A 51 -16.47 8.34 3.33
C ALA A 51 -15.92 8.62 1.92
N ARG A 52 -14.63 8.95 1.79
CA ARG A 52 -13.96 9.11 0.49
C ARG A 52 -13.56 7.76 -0.10
N LEU A 53 -13.05 6.84 0.72
CA LEU A 53 -12.68 5.49 0.29
C LEU A 53 -13.90 4.68 -0.15
N GLU A 54 -15.03 4.80 0.55
CA GLU A 54 -16.30 4.15 0.17
C GLU A 54 -16.76 4.57 -1.23
N LYS A 55 -16.58 5.84 -1.60
CA LYS A 55 -16.89 6.33 -2.95
C LYS A 55 -15.99 5.69 -4.02
N LEU A 56 -14.76 5.31 -3.69
CA LEU A 56 -13.87 4.60 -4.63
C LEU A 56 -14.32 3.16 -4.87
N ASP A 57 -14.88 2.53 -3.83
CA ASP A 57 -15.33 1.13 -3.82
C ASP A 57 -16.70 0.93 -4.49
N SER A 58 -17.50 2.00 -4.58
CA SER A 58 -18.87 1.92 -5.10
C SER A 58 -18.96 1.17 -6.45
N GLU A 59 -19.73 0.08 -6.38
CA GLU A 59 -19.99 -1.06 -7.28
C GLU A 59 -20.12 -0.81 -8.81
N HIS A 60 -20.13 0.45 -9.25
CA HIS A 60 -20.49 0.85 -10.62
C HIS A 60 -19.30 1.07 -11.56
N VAL A 61 -18.06 0.87 -11.10
CA VAL A 61 -16.85 1.14 -11.90
C VAL A 61 -16.62 0.08 -12.99
N PHE A 62 -17.04 -1.17 -12.78
CA PHE A 62 -16.84 -2.25 -13.75
C PHE A 62 -17.80 -2.18 -14.95
N ARG A 63 -19.04 -1.72 -14.74
CA ARG A 63 -20.09 -1.76 -15.77
C ARG A 63 -20.16 -0.51 -16.65
N THR A 64 -19.65 0.62 -16.15
CA THR A 64 -19.72 1.88 -16.89
C THR A 64 -18.32 2.30 -17.30
N ALA A 65 -17.94 1.99 -18.56
CA ALA A 65 -16.76 2.57 -19.21
C ALA A 65 -16.83 4.11 -19.36
N ALA A 66 -17.90 4.73 -18.85
CA ALA A 66 -18.20 6.14 -18.97
C ALA A 66 -18.37 6.76 -17.57
N GLN A 67 -17.51 7.72 -17.26
CA GLN A 67 -17.62 8.65 -16.14
C GLN A 67 -17.45 8.02 -14.75
N ILE A 68 -16.19 7.73 -14.41
CA ILE A 68 -15.72 7.98 -13.04
C ILE A 68 -15.89 9.49 -12.82
N LYS A 69 -17.06 9.90 -12.30
CA LYS A 69 -17.32 11.28 -11.92
C LYS A 69 -16.19 11.65 -10.97
N ALA A 70 -15.39 12.65 -11.38
CA ALA A 70 -14.13 13.00 -10.75
C ALA A 70 -14.26 12.93 -9.24
N ILE A 71 -13.72 11.86 -8.63
CA ILE A 71 -13.57 11.79 -7.19
C ILE A 71 -12.80 13.04 -6.83
N ASP A 72 -13.32 13.80 -5.88
CA ASP A 72 -12.80 15.09 -5.48
C ASP A 72 -11.33 14.96 -5.01
N THR A 73 -10.41 15.07 -5.97
CA THR A 73 -8.98 15.22 -5.78
C THR A 73 -8.59 16.68 -5.57
N VAL A 74 -9.56 17.58 -5.73
CA VAL A 74 -9.37 19.03 -5.69
C VAL A 74 -9.30 19.50 -4.24
N HIS A 75 -10.01 18.83 -3.33
CA HIS A 75 -9.97 19.12 -1.90
C HIS A 75 -9.06 18.11 -1.16
N PRO A 76 -7.83 18.53 -0.77
CA PRO A 76 -6.96 17.69 0.05
C PRO A 76 -7.57 17.56 1.46
N LEU A 77 -7.71 16.32 1.92
CA LEU A 77 -8.11 16.04 3.29
C LEU A 77 -6.93 16.39 4.24
N PRO A 78 -7.20 16.94 5.44
CA PRO A 78 -6.18 17.21 6.44
C PRO A 78 -5.76 15.90 7.13
N LEU A 79 -5.00 15.06 6.43
CA LEU A 79 -4.57 13.75 6.93
C LEU A 79 -3.30 13.89 7.77
N THR A 80 -3.35 13.42 9.01
CA THR A 80 -2.23 13.37 9.95
C THR A 80 -1.59 11.99 9.98
N ASP A 81 -0.35 11.92 10.49
CA ASP A 81 0.35 10.64 10.66
C ASP A 81 -0.42 9.66 11.57
N SER A 82 -1.10 10.16 12.62
CA SER A 82 -1.95 9.35 13.50
C SER A 82 -3.08 8.61 12.79
N ILE A 83 -3.64 9.19 11.72
CA ILE A 83 -4.68 8.53 10.92
C ILE A 83 -4.07 7.35 10.16
N PHE A 84 -2.91 7.53 9.55
CA PHE A 84 -2.24 6.45 8.83
C PHE A 84 -1.75 5.34 9.78
N GLU A 85 -1.24 5.70 10.95
CA GLU A 85 -0.87 4.74 12.00
C GLU A 85 -2.08 3.93 12.47
N HIS A 86 -3.25 4.56 12.63
CA HIS A 86 -4.49 3.87 12.98
C HIS A 86 -4.87 2.81 11.93
N TYR A 87 -4.91 3.16 10.64
CA TYR A 87 -5.24 2.18 9.60
C TYR A 87 -4.18 1.09 9.45
N MET A 88 -2.89 1.41 9.60
CA MET A 88 -1.84 0.39 9.53
C MET A 88 -1.97 -0.61 10.68
N ALA A 89 -2.25 -0.13 11.90
CA ALA A 89 -2.49 -1.01 13.05
C ALA A 89 -3.73 -1.90 12.87
N GLU A 90 -4.80 -1.39 12.23
CA GLU A 90 -5.96 -2.20 11.89
C GLU A 90 -5.62 -3.28 10.85
N LEU A 91 -4.86 -2.94 9.81
CA LEU A 91 -4.43 -3.89 8.79
C LEU A 91 -3.48 -4.96 9.33
N ASP A 92 -2.58 -4.59 10.24
CA ASP A 92 -1.68 -5.51 10.94
C ASP A 92 -2.47 -6.59 11.69
N GLN A 93 -3.53 -6.19 12.39
CA GLN A 93 -4.38 -7.14 13.13
C GLN A 93 -5.20 -8.06 12.22
N ARG A 94 -5.45 -7.65 10.98
CA ARG A 94 -6.31 -8.35 10.02
C ARG A 94 -5.54 -9.23 9.04
N THR A 95 -4.22 -9.11 8.99
CA THR A 95 -3.38 -9.80 8.01
C THR A 95 -2.23 -10.54 8.70
N PRO A 96 -1.69 -11.61 8.11
CA PRO A 96 -0.57 -12.36 8.69
C PRO A 96 0.79 -11.66 8.51
N PHE A 97 0.83 -10.47 7.91
CA PHE A 97 2.06 -9.72 7.63
C PHE A 97 2.21 -8.54 8.58
N GLU A 98 3.45 -8.27 8.98
CA GLU A 98 3.78 -7.10 9.77
C GLU A 98 3.61 -5.81 8.94
N MET A 99 2.64 -4.99 9.31
CA MET A 99 2.31 -3.72 8.65
C MET A 99 2.88 -2.53 9.43
N THR A 100 4.17 -2.26 9.24
CA THR A 100 4.85 -1.15 9.93
C THR A 100 4.70 0.19 9.20
N TYR A 101 4.15 1.19 9.89
CA TYR A 101 4.09 2.56 9.39
C TYR A 101 5.49 3.20 9.37
N ASN A 102 5.84 3.83 8.25
CA ASN A 102 7.10 4.56 8.11
C ASN A 102 6.99 5.69 7.06
N PRO A 103 7.96 6.62 6.99
CA PRO A 103 7.91 7.74 6.06
C PRO A 103 7.87 7.35 4.58
N ILE A 104 8.33 6.15 4.21
CA ILE A 104 8.26 5.66 2.84
C ILE A 104 6.81 5.26 2.53
N VAL A 105 6.19 4.45 3.40
CA VAL A 105 4.78 4.04 3.29
C VAL A 105 3.87 5.26 3.20
N ARG A 106 4.09 6.27 4.05
CA ARG A 106 3.37 7.54 4.02
C ARG A 106 3.35 8.18 2.63
N LYS A 107 4.50 8.28 1.96
CA LYS A 107 4.60 8.87 0.61
C LYS A 107 3.79 8.10 -0.42
N TYR A 108 3.71 6.77 -0.30
CA TYR A 108 2.90 5.95 -1.18
C TYR A 108 1.40 6.15 -0.91
N ILE A 109 0.99 6.15 0.37
CA ILE A 109 -0.40 6.44 0.76
C ILE A 109 -0.84 7.80 0.21
N GLU A 110 -0.06 8.86 0.47
CA GLU A 110 -0.36 10.22 -0.01
C GLU A 110 -0.44 10.27 -1.54
N ARG A 111 0.44 9.55 -2.25
CA ARG A 111 0.41 9.49 -3.71
C ARG A 111 -0.91 8.91 -4.23
N TYR A 112 -1.36 7.80 -3.65
CA TYR A 112 -2.60 7.16 -4.06
C TYR A 112 -3.83 8.00 -3.72
N LEU A 113 -3.84 8.67 -2.56
CA LEU A 113 -4.96 9.52 -2.13
C LEU A 113 -5.04 10.85 -2.90
N LYS A 114 -3.90 11.46 -3.25
CA LYS A 114 -3.86 12.78 -3.88
C LYS A 114 -3.98 12.73 -5.40
N TYR A 115 -3.15 11.91 -6.06
CA TYR A 115 -3.05 11.88 -7.53
C TYR A 115 -3.60 10.59 -8.13
N GLY A 116 -3.80 9.57 -7.30
CA GLY A 116 -4.08 8.21 -7.74
C GLY A 116 -5.54 7.79 -7.69
N THR A 117 -6.50 8.62 -7.28
CA THR A 117 -7.89 8.17 -7.01
C THR A 117 -8.56 7.45 -8.18
N ALA A 118 -8.43 7.97 -9.40
CA ALA A 118 -8.99 7.33 -10.60
C ALA A 118 -8.25 6.02 -10.96
N ARG A 119 -6.97 5.89 -10.62
CA ARG A 119 -6.20 4.65 -10.80
C ARG A 119 -6.57 3.65 -9.70
N LEU A 120 -6.65 4.10 -8.46
CA LEU A 120 -7.02 3.32 -7.28
C LEU A 120 -8.43 2.74 -7.43
N SER A 121 -9.42 3.54 -7.82
CA SER A 121 -10.78 3.08 -8.09
C SER A 121 -10.82 1.99 -9.17
N ARG A 122 -10.06 2.13 -10.26
CA ARG A 122 -9.94 1.06 -11.28
C ARG A 122 -9.26 -0.20 -10.73
N MET A 123 -8.23 -0.06 -9.90
CA MET A 123 -7.56 -1.18 -9.25
C MET A 123 -8.50 -1.93 -8.30
N MET A 124 -9.32 -1.20 -7.52
CA MET A 124 -10.35 -1.78 -6.65
C MET A 124 -11.39 -2.55 -7.47
N ALA A 125 -11.89 -1.95 -8.55
CA ALA A 125 -12.84 -2.60 -9.45
C ALA A 125 -12.28 -3.87 -10.11
N HIS A 126 -11.01 -3.84 -10.54
CA HIS A 126 -10.34 -5.05 -11.03
C HIS A 126 -10.14 -6.08 -9.92
N GLY A 127 -9.81 -5.65 -8.70
CA GLY A 127 -9.69 -6.52 -7.53
C GLY A 127 -10.98 -7.29 -7.25
N GLN A 128 -12.11 -6.60 -7.19
CA GLN A 128 -13.43 -7.23 -7.00
C GLN A 128 -13.73 -8.32 -8.05
N TYR A 129 -13.24 -8.14 -9.29
CA TYR A 129 -13.47 -9.11 -10.37
C TYR A 129 -12.47 -10.27 -10.40
N TYR A 130 -11.17 -10.00 -10.20
CA TYR A 130 -10.11 -11.01 -10.36
C TYR A 130 -9.67 -11.69 -9.06
N PHE A 131 -9.90 -11.08 -7.88
CA PHE A 131 -9.51 -11.68 -6.61
C PHE A 131 -10.18 -13.02 -6.32
N PRO A 132 -11.48 -13.25 -6.59
CA PRO A 132 -12.09 -14.57 -6.38
C PRO A 132 -11.37 -15.69 -7.16
N MET A 133 -10.95 -15.39 -8.39
CA MET A 133 -10.17 -16.32 -9.22
C MET A 133 -8.78 -16.58 -8.62
N PHE A 134 -8.11 -15.54 -8.11
CA PHE A 134 -6.81 -15.71 -7.46
C PHE A 134 -6.91 -16.49 -6.15
N GLU A 135 -7.90 -16.19 -5.33
CA GLU A 135 -8.16 -16.86 -4.06
C GLU A 135 -8.41 -18.35 -4.28
N GLU A 136 -9.24 -18.73 -5.27
CA GLU A 136 -9.46 -20.13 -5.64
C GLU A 136 -8.15 -20.86 -5.98
N HIS A 137 -7.26 -20.22 -6.74
CA HIS A 137 -6.00 -20.83 -7.14
C HIS A 137 -4.99 -20.87 -5.98
N LEU A 138 -4.89 -19.81 -5.18
CA LEU A 138 -3.99 -19.76 -4.04
C LEU A 138 -4.40 -20.78 -2.98
N ASP A 139 -5.69 -20.87 -2.67
CA ASP A 139 -6.25 -21.83 -1.72
C ASP A 139 -6.00 -23.28 -2.18
N LYS A 140 -6.16 -23.56 -3.48
CA LYS A 140 -5.85 -24.87 -4.07
C LYS A 140 -4.40 -25.33 -3.83
N TYR A 141 -3.45 -24.39 -3.75
CA TYR A 141 -2.03 -24.69 -3.51
C TYR A 141 -1.60 -24.41 -2.07
N ASP A 142 -2.53 -24.19 -1.14
CA ASP A 142 -2.24 -23.86 0.26
C ASP A 142 -1.31 -22.64 0.41
N MET A 143 -1.55 -21.63 -0.44
CA MET A 143 -0.78 -20.39 -0.49
C MET A 143 -1.50 -19.25 0.25
N PRO A 144 -0.78 -18.35 0.94
CA PRO A 144 -1.39 -17.20 1.59
C PRO A 144 -2.17 -16.31 0.61
N LEU A 145 -3.44 -16.02 0.94
CA LEU A 145 -4.36 -15.28 0.07
C LEU A 145 -3.90 -13.85 -0.17
N GLU A 146 -3.16 -13.27 0.76
CA GLU A 146 -2.67 -11.89 0.70
C GLU A 146 -1.63 -11.68 -0.42
N ILE A 147 -0.99 -12.75 -0.91
CA ILE A 147 -0.04 -12.66 -2.03
C ILE A 147 -0.75 -12.17 -3.31
N LYS A 148 -2.08 -12.31 -3.41
CA LYS A 148 -2.88 -11.74 -4.51
C LYS A 148 -2.65 -10.23 -4.72
N TYR A 149 -2.26 -9.50 -3.67
CA TYR A 149 -1.96 -8.07 -3.77
C TYR A 149 -0.66 -7.77 -4.54
N LEU A 150 0.23 -8.75 -4.76
CA LEU A 150 1.39 -8.55 -5.63
C LEU A 150 0.98 -8.29 -7.08
N ALA A 151 -0.06 -8.96 -7.57
CA ALA A 151 -0.60 -8.72 -8.91
C ALA A 151 -1.09 -7.27 -9.11
N VAL A 152 -1.55 -6.63 -8.04
CA VAL A 152 -1.93 -5.21 -8.03
C VAL A 152 -0.71 -4.30 -8.23
N VAL A 153 0.44 -4.68 -7.66
CA VAL A 153 1.70 -3.95 -7.81
C VAL A 153 2.31 -4.16 -9.20
N GLU A 154 2.29 -5.40 -9.70
CA GLU A 154 2.94 -5.78 -10.97
C GLU A 154 2.19 -5.27 -12.20
N SER A 155 0.88 -5.53 -12.30
CA SER A 155 0.10 -5.24 -13.51
C SER A 155 -1.05 -4.27 -13.27
N ALA A 156 -1.32 -3.90 -12.01
CA ALA A 156 -2.58 -3.27 -11.60
C ALA A 156 -3.83 -4.07 -12.03
N LEU A 157 -3.69 -5.41 -12.08
CA LEU A 157 -4.71 -6.36 -12.55
C LEU A 157 -5.18 -6.09 -13.99
N ASN A 158 -4.25 -5.65 -14.85
CA ASN A 158 -4.54 -5.37 -16.25
C ASN A 158 -4.17 -6.59 -17.12
N PRO A 159 -5.14 -7.29 -17.75
CA PRO A 159 -4.86 -8.50 -18.54
C PRO A 159 -4.04 -8.22 -19.81
N LYS A 160 -3.97 -6.95 -20.23
CA LYS A 160 -3.18 -6.50 -21.39
C LYS A 160 -1.83 -5.91 -20.99
N ALA A 161 -1.43 -6.00 -19.71
CA ALA A 161 -0.13 -5.53 -19.27
C ALA A 161 0.98 -6.30 -19.98
N ARG A 162 2.00 -5.55 -20.42
CA ARG A 162 3.21 -6.11 -21.02
C ARG A 162 4.43 -5.35 -20.51
N SER A 163 5.33 -6.08 -19.87
CA SER A 163 6.63 -5.59 -19.43
C SER A 163 7.58 -5.41 -20.62
N TYR A 164 8.59 -4.55 -20.43
CA TYR A 164 9.67 -4.34 -21.40
C TYR A 164 10.43 -5.63 -21.73
N VAL A 165 10.57 -6.53 -20.76
CA VAL A 165 11.26 -7.83 -20.92
C VAL A 165 10.33 -8.98 -21.31
N GLY A 166 9.05 -8.70 -21.57
CA GLY A 166 8.13 -9.68 -22.16
C GLY A 166 7.18 -10.40 -21.20
N ALA A 167 7.20 -10.11 -19.89
CA ALA A 167 6.14 -10.60 -18.99
C ALA A 167 4.78 -10.01 -19.37
N THR A 168 3.71 -10.82 -19.37
CA THR A 168 2.37 -10.41 -19.81
C THR A 168 1.27 -11.01 -18.95
N GLY A 169 0.20 -10.26 -18.73
CA GLY A 169 -1.01 -10.75 -18.08
C GLY A 169 -1.33 -10.03 -16.76
N LEU A 170 -2.22 -10.65 -15.99
CA LEU A 170 -2.69 -10.12 -14.70
C LEU A 170 -1.63 -10.25 -13.59
N TRP A 171 -0.81 -11.30 -13.65
CA TRP A 171 0.31 -11.56 -12.77
C TRP A 171 1.34 -12.38 -13.54
#